data_AF-A0A9W8QSQ2-F1
#
_entry.id   AF-A0A9W8QSQ2-F1
#
_cell.length_a   1.000
_cell.length_b   1.000
_cell.length_c   1.000
_cell.angle_alpha   90.00
_cell.angle_beta   90.00
_cell.angle_gamma   90.00
#
_symmetry.space_group_name_H-M   'P 1'
#
loop_
_entity.id
_entity.type
_entity.pdbx_description
1 polymer ?
#
loop_
_entity_poly.entity_id
_entity_poly.type
_entity_poly.pdbx_seq_one_letter_code
_entity_poly.pdbx_strand_id
1 'polypeptide(L)'
;MQAPPRGPAPLQREDDCLVGDASCDFFTDIPPPEGCFVGILGWLLTCRQAYLDGVDVLYATNTIRLHGTHIFYNLPKLISQPRLGDISTVSLFWDLGQPGFCGTYRIPQEFIGLEGLETLVNILPASLPGVRRLHLSLFGFWWQDLQLRARGKRSEEMFRATEDLLQTTLTGLVKLPSLADCRISLPFSIYQPWVEEATDTTTASGDVAVQTLWRELPRGIGSSGQTEASITGYWVHSGVQDLPKEQLFGNY
;
A
#
# COMPACT_ATOMS: atom_id res chain seq x y z
N MET A 1 -34.55 -21.25 18.63
CA MET A 1 -33.78 -20.28 17.83
C MET A 1 -32.61 -21.02 17.20
N GLN A 2 -32.64 -21.20 15.88
CA GLN A 2 -31.55 -21.83 15.12
C GLN A 2 -30.39 -20.84 14.98
N ALA A 3 -29.17 -21.32 15.22
CA ALA A 3 -27.95 -20.56 14.95
C ALA A 3 -27.82 -20.29 13.44
N PRO A 4 -27.22 -19.16 13.02
CA PRO A 4 -27.03 -18.87 11.61
C PRO A 4 -26.04 -19.87 10.99
N PRO A 5 -26.18 -20.19 9.69
CA PRO A 5 -25.24 -21.08 9.01
C PRO A 5 -23.86 -20.42 8.97
N ARG A 6 -22.85 -21.16 9.45
CA ARG A 6 -21.45 -20.77 9.27
C ARG A 6 -21.15 -20.83 7.77
N GLY A 7 -20.69 -19.70 7.20
CA GLY A 7 -20.13 -19.70 5.85
C GLY A 7 -18.96 -20.69 5.76
N PRO A 8 -18.64 -21.21 4.56
CA PRO A 8 -17.50 -22.09 4.41
C PRO A 8 -16.26 -21.40 4.96
N ALA A 9 -15.52 -22.12 5.81
CA ALA A 9 -14.22 -21.67 6.30
C ALA A 9 -13.34 -21.30 5.09
N PRO A 10 -12.50 -20.26 5.19
CA PRO A 10 -11.53 -19.98 4.14
C PRO A 10 -10.74 -21.26 3.89
N LEU A 11 -10.64 -21.66 2.62
CA LEU A 11 -9.66 -22.67 2.21
C LEU A 11 -8.29 -22.13 2.61
N GLN A 12 -7.79 -22.56 3.77
CA GLN A 12 -6.37 -22.60 4.04
C GLN A 12 -5.81 -23.53 2.96
N ARG A 13 -5.39 -22.96 1.83
CA ARG A 13 -4.35 -23.61 1.05
C ARG A 13 -3.11 -23.48 1.90
N GLU A 14 -2.85 -24.52 2.68
CA GLU A 14 -1.51 -24.78 3.17
C GLU A 14 -0.64 -24.86 1.91
N ASP A 15 0.36 -23.99 1.81
CA ASP A 15 1.44 -24.09 0.82
C ASP A 15 2.33 -25.28 1.21
N ASP A 16 1.73 -26.47 1.26
CA ASP A 16 2.49 -27.70 1.43
C ASP A 16 3.30 -27.90 0.16
N CYS A 17 4.62 -27.98 0.31
CA CYS A 17 5.48 -28.39 -0.79
C CYS A 17 5.03 -29.78 -1.24
N LEU A 18 4.35 -29.85 -2.38
CA LEU A 18 4.07 -31.12 -3.03
C LEU A 18 5.41 -31.82 -3.26
N VAL A 19 5.51 -33.06 -2.79
CA VAL A 19 6.62 -33.93 -3.18
C VAL A 19 6.48 -34.12 -4.68
N GLY A 20 7.43 -33.55 -5.44
CA GLY A 20 7.43 -33.68 -6.89
C GLY A 20 7.47 -35.15 -7.27
N ASP A 21 6.39 -35.64 -7.88
CA ASP A 21 6.34 -36.96 -8.49
C ASP A 21 6.46 -36.81 -10.00
N ALA A 22 7.42 -37.52 -10.59
CA ALA A 22 7.67 -37.53 -12.03
C ALA A 22 7.60 -39.00 -12.49
N SER A 23 6.48 -39.39 -13.08
CA SER A 23 6.35 -40.70 -13.71
C SER A 23 6.92 -40.67 -15.12
N CYS A 24 7.88 -41.56 -15.37
CA CYS A 24 8.49 -41.76 -16.69
C CYS A 24 7.63 -42.63 -17.61
N ASP A 25 6.53 -43.20 -17.12
CA ASP A 25 5.72 -44.20 -17.82
C ASP A 25 4.99 -43.61 -19.04
N PHE A 26 4.92 -42.26 -19.13
CA PHE A 26 4.36 -41.54 -20.26
C PHE A 26 5.30 -41.44 -21.48
N PHE A 27 6.60 -41.70 -21.32
CA PHE A 27 7.58 -41.67 -22.42
C PHE A 27 7.81 -43.10 -22.94
N THR A 28 6.81 -43.67 -23.63
CA THR A 28 6.90 -45.03 -24.18
C THR A 28 7.88 -45.17 -25.34
N ASP A 29 8.20 -44.05 -26.00
CA ASP A 29 8.95 -44.03 -27.25
C ASP A 29 10.45 -43.82 -27.07
N ILE A 30 10.89 -43.45 -25.85
CA ILE A 30 12.31 -43.19 -25.52
C ILE A 30 12.64 -43.91 -24.20
N PRO A 31 13.50 -44.94 -24.21
CA PRO A 31 13.80 -45.72 -23.01
C PRO A 31 14.52 -44.87 -21.94
N PRO A 32 14.32 -45.16 -20.63
CA PRO A 32 15.09 -44.56 -19.56
C PRO A 32 16.60 -44.89 -19.71
N PRO A 33 17.50 -43.96 -19.36
CA PRO A 33 17.25 -42.68 -18.71
C PRO A 33 16.90 -41.54 -19.68
N GLU A 34 17.03 -41.72 -20.99
CA GLU A 34 16.98 -40.63 -21.99
C GLU A 34 15.60 -39.95 -22.08
N GLY A 35 14.52 -40.73 -21.91
CA GLY A 35 13.15 -40.19 -21.93
C GLY A 35 12.75 -39.40 -20.67
N CYS A 36 13.52 -39.52 -19.57
CA CYS A 36 13.10 -39.02 -18.26
C CYS A 36 14.18 -38.25 -17.48
N PHE A 37 15.43 -38.33 -17.92
CA PHE A 37 16.54 -37.62 -17.31
C PHE A 37 16.52 -36.16 -17.73
N VAL A 38 15.90 -35.34 -16.89
CA VAL A 38 16.04 -33.89 -16.94
C VAL A 38 17.43 -33.57 -16.37
N GLY A 39 18.46 -33.60 -17.23
CA GLY A 39 19.82 -33.21 -16.85
C GLY A 39 19.89 -31.74 -16.42
N ILE A 40 21.07 -31.26 -15.99
CA ILE A 40 21.28 -29.88 -15.52
C ILE A 40 20.78 -28.85 -16.56
N LEU A 41 21.03 -29.09 -17.85
CA LEU A 41 20.55 -28.22 -18.93
C LEU A 41 19.01 -28.20 -19.02
N GLY A 42 18.36 -29.36 -18.89
CA GLY A 42 16.90 -29.45 -18.87
C GLY A 42 16.31 -28.67 -17.70
N TRP A 43 16.87 -28.82 -16.50
CA TRP A 43 16.47 -28.05 -15.32
C TRP A 43 16.62 -26.54 -15.53
N LEU A 44 17.76 -26.09 -16.05
CA LEU A 44 18.00 -24.68 -16.32
C LEU A 44 17.02 -24.11 -17.36
N LEU A 45 16.67 -24.89 -18.38
CA LEU A 45 15.68 -24.50 -19.39
C LEU A 45 14.26 -24.42 -18.80
N THR A 46 13.86 -25.40 -17.98
CA THR A 46 12.56 -25.36 -17.29
C THR A 46 12.48 -24.19 -16.33
N CYS A 47 13.53 -23.91 -15.54
CA CYS A 47 13.58 -22.73 -14.67
C CYS A 47 13.48 -21.43 -15.48
N ARG A 48 14.17 -21.35 -16.62
CA ARG A 48 14.07 -20.20 -17.53
C ARG A 48 12.65 -20.02 -18.06
N GLN A 49 12.00 -21.10 -18.48
CA GLN A 49 10.62 -21.05 -19.00
C GLN A 49 9.64 -20.64 -17.90
N ALA A 50 9.72 -21.26 -16.73
CA ALA A 50 8.89 -20.91 -15.57
C ALA A 50 9.07 -19.45 -15.15
N TYR A 51 10.31 -18.93 -15.23
CA TYR A 51 10.56 -17.51 -15.02
C TYR A 51 9.85 -16.64 -16.06
N LEU A 52 9.98 -16.96 -17.36
CA LEU A 52 9.34 -16.18 -18.43
C LEU A 52 7.81 -16.18 -18.30
N ASP A 53 7.22 -17.32 -17.99
CA ASP A 53 5.77 -17.46 -17.86
C ASP A 53 5.25 -16.80 -16.57
N GLY A 54 6.01 -16.89 -15.48
CA GLY A 54 5.59 -16.43 -14.17
C GLY A 54 5.84 -14.94 -13.91
N VAL A 55 6.90 -14.36 -14.49
CA VAL A 55 7.31 -12.98 -14.17
C VAL A 55 6.29 -11.94 -14.63
N ASP A 56 5.65 -12.16 -15.79
CA ASP A 56 4.63 -11.25 -16.31
C ASP A 56 3.38 -11.30 -15.43
N VAL A 57 2.97 -12.51 -15.02
CA VAL A 57 1.87 -12.70 -14.06
C VAL A 57 2.20 -12.03 -12.73
N LEU A 58 3.42 -12.21 -12.23
CA LEU A 58 3.87 -11.65 -10.95
C LEU A 58 3.71 -10.13 -10.91
N TYR A 59 4.19 -9.41 -11.92
CA TYR A 59 4.17 -7.94 -11.91
C TYR A 59 2.86 -7.33 -12.43
N ALA A 60 2.24 -7.92 -13.46
CA ALA A 60 1.08 -7.30 -14.11
C ALA A 60 -0.24 -7.55 -13.38
N THR A 61 -0.41 -8.75 -12.78
CA THR A 61 -1.71 -9.19 -12.25
C THR A 61 -1.84 -9.05 -10.74
N ASN A 62 -0.72 -9.08 -10.00
CA ASN A 62 -0.74 -9.04 -8.55
C ASN A 62 -0.78 -7.61 -8.01
N THR A 63 -1.20 -7.50 -6.75
CA THR A 63 -1.01 -6.28 -5.96
C THR A 63 0.33 -6.35 -5.26
N ILE A 64 1.27 -5.50 -5.67
CA ILE A 64 2.57 -5.39 -5.00
C ILE A 64 2.37 -4.60 -3.71
N ARG A 65 2.60 -5.24 -2.56
CA ARG A 65 2.54 -4.58 -1.25
C ARG A 65 3.95 -4.25 -0.77
N LEU A 66 4.23 -2.97 -0.59
CA LEU A 66 5.52 -2.50 -0.08
C LEU A 66 5.32 -1.89 1.29
N HIS A 67 5.98 -2.48 2.29
CA HIS A 67 6.01 -1.95 3.64
C HIS A 67 7.32 -1.19 3.86
N GLY A 68 7.20 0.07 4.24
CA GLY A 68 8.31 0.96 4.52
C GLY A 68 8.76 1.79 3.32
N THR A 69 9.37 2.92 3.64
CA THR A 69 9.84 3.93 2.68
C THR A 69 11.12 3.49 1.96
N HIS A 70 11.99 2.73 2.64
CA HIS A 70 13.29 2.29 2.14
C HIS A 70 13.24 1.35 0.92
N ILE A 71 12.31 0.37 0.92
CA ILE A 71 12.13 -0.56 -0.21
C ILE A 71 11.61 0.22 -1.41
N PHE A 72 10.60 1.07 -1.19
CA PHE A 72 10.02 1.89 -2.24
C PHE A 72 11.05 2.83 -2.87
N TYR A 73 11.86 3.52 -2.07
CA TYR A 73 12.92 4.40 -2.58
C TYR A 73 13.95 3.66 -3.46
N ASN A 74 14.28 2.41 -3.12
CA ASN A 74 15.24 1.62 -3.88
C ASN A 74 14.59 0.76 -4.97
N LEU A 75 13.27 0.84 -5.17
CA LEU A 75 12.54 0.01 -6.12
C LEU A 75 13.13 0.07 -7.55
N PRO A 76 13.53 1.24 -8.10
CA PRO A 76 14.20 1.33 -9.41
C PRO A 76 15.55 0.63 -9.51
N LYS A 77 16.19 0.31 -8.38
CA LYS A 77 17.45 -0.45 -8.33
C LYS A 77 17.22 -1.94 -8.17
N LEU A 78 16.08 -2.33 -7.58
CA LEU A 78 15.71 -3.72 -7.30
C LEU A 78 14.99 -4.37 -8.47
N ILE A 79 14.20 -3.60 -9.22
CA ILE A 79 13.38 -4.07 -10.33
C ILE A 79 13.75 -3.28 -11.59
N SER A 80 13.87 -3.98 -12.72
CA SER A 80 14.19 -3.33 -13.98
C SER A 80 13.06 -2.41 -14.45
N GLN A 81 13.42 -1.33 -15.15
CA GLN A 81 12.47 -0.33 -15.63
C GLN A 81 11.29 -0.89 -16.45
N PRO A 82 11.48 -1.84 -17.39
CA PRO A 82 10.36 -2.45 -18.10
C PRO A 82 9.36 -3.11 -17.15
N ARG A 83 9.86 -3.79 -16.11
CA ARG A 83 9.02 -4.49 -15.13
C ARG A 83 8.29 -3.55 -14.19
N LEU A 84 8.86 -2.39 -13.88
CA LEU A 84 8.14 -1.34 -13.16
C LEU A 84 6.97 -0.78 -13.97
N GLY A 85 7.09 -0.75 -15.30
CA GLY A 85 6.00 -0.39 -16.20
C GLY A 85 4.85 -1.40 -16.20
N ASP A 86 5.14 -2.68 -15.95
CA ASP A 86 4.12 -3.73 -15.89
C ASP A 86 3.28 -3.66 -14.60
N ILE A 87 3.81 -3.04 -13.53
CA ILE A 87 3.13 -2.98 -12.23
C ILE A 87 1.90 -2.08 -12.31
N SER A 88 0.72 -2.70 -12.29
CA SER A 88 -0.57 -2.02 -12.42
C SER A 88 -1.20 -1.65 -11.08
N THR A 89 -0.95 -2.42 -10.02
CA THR A 89 -1.66 -2.33 -8.73
C THR A 89 -0.68 -2.39 -7.58
N VAL A 90 -0.66 -1.35 -6.75
CA VAL A 90 0.30 -1.22 -5.63
C VAL A 90 -0.40 -0.81 -4.34
N SER A 91 0.01 -1.41 -3.23
CA SER A 91 -0.30 -0.94 -1.88
C SER A 91 1.00 -0.53 -1.19
N LEU A 92 1.15 0.76 -0.91
CA LEU A 92 2.28 1.31 -0.19
C LEU A 92 1.88 1.54 1.27
N PHE A 93 2.77 1.17 2.19
CA PHE A 93 2.68 1.56 3.58
C PHE A 93 3.90 2.38 3.93
N TRP A 94 3.71 3.68 4.16
CA TRP A 94 4.77 4.61 4.52
C TRP A 94 4.66 4.97 5.99
N ASP A 95 5.60 4.41 6.76
CA ASP A 95 5.94 4.89 8.08
C ASP A 95 6.89 6.08 7.92
N LEU A 96 6.37 7.27 8.20
CA LEU A 96 7.12 8.52 8.16
C LEU A 96 7.73 8.85 9.53
N GLY A 97 7.64 7.93 10.49
CA GLY A 97 8.22 8.04 11.81
C GLY A 97 7.71 9.21 12.65
N GLN A 98 8.31 9.31 13.83
CA GLN A 98 8.27 10.51 14.66
C GLN A 98 9.71 11.04 14.75
N PRO A 99 9.96 12.35 14.52
CA PRO A 99 11.27 12.92 14.74
C PRO A 99 11.75 12.63 16.18
N GLY A 100 12.83 11.87 16.34
CA GLY A 100 13.42 11.56 17.64
C GLY A 100 12.98 10.26 18.33
N PHE A 101 12.01 9.51 17.79
CA PHE A 101 11.66 8.15 18.24
C PHE A 101 11.99 7.15 17.14
N CYS A 102 13.23 6.64 17.12
CA CYS A 102 13.60 5.54 16.23
C CYS A 102 13.54 4.20 17.00
N GLY A 103 12.53 3.40 16.70
CA GLY A 103 12.59 1.95 16.89
C GLY A 103 13.65 1.31 15.96
N THR A 104 13.85 0.00 16.07
CA THR A 104 14.96 -0.79 15.49
C THR A 104 15.14 -0.74 13.97
N TYR A 105 14.22 -0.10 13.23
CA TYR A 105 14.34 0.11 11.78
C TYR A 105 14.81 1.54 11.52
N ARG A 106 16.02 1.69 10.99
CA ARG A 106 16.54 3.01 10.57
C ARG A 106 15.75 3.49 9.35
N ILE A 107 14.71 4.26 9.58
CA ILE A 107 14.10 5.09 8.54
C ILE A 107 15.16 6.13 8.15
N PRO A 108 15.56 6.24 6.87
CA PRO A 108 16.46 7.28 6.43
C PRO A 108 15.91 8.66 6.80
N GLN A 109 16.77 9.55 7.28
CA GLN A 109 16.36 10.84 7.86
C GLN A 109 15.59 11.71 6.86
N GLU A 110 15.93 11.57 5.58
CA GLU A 110 15.27 12.22 4.44
C GLU A 110 13.80 11.79 4.22
N PHE A 111 13.35 10.71 4.84
CA PHE A 111 11.97 10.21 4.71
C PHE A 111 11.14 10.38 5.98
N ILE A 112 11.65 11.12 6.98
CA ILE A 112 10.93 11.38 8.23
C ILE A 112 10.00 12.59 8.08
N GLY A 113 8.80 12.47 8.62
CA GLY A 113 7.82 13.55 8.69
C GLY A 113 7.25 13.97 7.32
N LEU A 114 6.71 15.18 7.29
CA LEU A 114 6.02 15.73 6.11
C LEU A 114 6.99 16.07 4.96
N GLU A 115 8.22 16.46 5.26
CA GLU A 115 9.27 16.68 4.24
C GLU A 115 9.63 15.37 3.53
N GLY A 116 9.67 14.27 4.30
CA GLY A 116 9.86 12.93 3.77
C GLY A 116 8.72 12.48 2.87
N LEU A 117 7.47 12.81 3.22
CA LEU A 117 6.31 12.56 2.37
C LEU A 117 6.44 13.25 1.02
N GLU A 118 6.78 14.54 1.00
CA GLU A 118 6.94 15.29 -0.24
C GLU A 118 8.01 14.65 -1.14
N THR A 119 9.12 14.22 -0.56
CA THR A 119 10.18 13.51 -1.28
C THR A 119 9.67 12.20 -1.89
N LEU A 120 8.95 11.39 -1.12
CA LEU A 120 8.42 10.09 -1.57
C LEU A 120 7.35 10.25 -2.66
N VAL A 121 6.50 11.26 -2.51
CA VAL A 121 5.44 11.58 -3.46
C VAL A 121 6.03 12.05 -4.80
N ASN A 122 7.13 12.79 -4.78
CA ASN A 122 7.80 13.26 -5.99
C ASN A 122 8.53 12.17 -6.78
N ILE A 123 8.97 11.09 -6.13
CA ILE A 123 9.63 9.96 -6.81
C ILE A 123 8.65 8.89 -7.33
N LEU A 124 7.36 8.98 -6.97
CA LEU A 124 6.32 8.03 -7.41
C LEU A 124 6.30 7.83 -8.94
N PRO A 125 6.28 8.88 -9.77
CA PRO A 125 6.18 8.70 -11.23
C PRO A 125 7.35 7.93 -11.83
N ALA A 126 8.56 8.14 -11.30
CA ALA A 126 9.74 7.41 -11.75
C ALA A 126 9.79 5.96 -11.23
N SER A 127 9.21 5.72 -10.05
CA SER A 127 9.26 4.40 -9.40
C SER A 127 8.13 3.47 -9.83
N LEU A 128 6.97 4.03 -10.20
CA LEU A 128 5.75 3.28 -10.53
C LEU A 128 5.06 3.88 -11.77
N PRO A 129 5.72 3.91 -12.95
CA PRO A 129 5.22 4.62 -14.13
C PRO A 129 3.92 4.02 -14.70
N GLY A 130 3.69 2.72 -14.53
CA GLY A 130 2.53 1.99 -15.07
C GLY A 130 1.34 1.85 -14.12
N VAL A 131 1.42 2.44 -12.92
CA VAL A 131 0.41 2.19 -11.88
C VAL A 131 -0.95 2.74 -12.28
N ARG A 132 -1.97 1.90 -12.14
CA ARG A 132 -3.38 2.24 -12.38
C ARG A 132 -4.18 2.31 -11.08
N ARG A 133 -3.81 1.51 -10.10
CA ARG A 133 -4.47 1.46 -8.80
C ARG A 133 -3.44 1.59 -7.70
N LEU A 134 -3.55 2.66 -6.91
CA LEU A 134 -2.65 2.91 -5.80
C LEU A 134 -3.43 3.04 -4.49
N HIS A 135 -3.05 2.22 -3.53
CA HIS A 135 -3.43 2.38 -2.13
C HIS A 135 -2.22 2.87 -1.33
N LEU A 136 -2.29 4.06 -0.78
CA LEU A 136 -1.24 4.66 0.04
C LEU A 136 -1.70 4.73 1.49
N SER A 137 -1.09 3.92 2.35
CA SER A 137 -1.30 3.97 3.79
C SER A 137 -0.20 4.81 4.44
N LEU A 138 -0.61 5.89 5.09
CA LEU A 138 0.29 6.75 5.84
C LEU A 138 0.25 6.37 7.31
N PHE A 139 1.43 6.34 7.92
CA PHE A 139 1.61 6.16 9.34
C PHE A 139 2.60 7.18 9.89
N GLY A 140 2.26 7.76 11.04
CA GLY A 140 3.15 8.67 11.74
C GLY A 140 2.43 9.57 12.74
N PHE A 141 3.23 10.22 13.57
CA PHE A 141 2.76 11.06 14.67
C PHE A 141 3.35 12.47 14.56
N TRP A 142 3.03 13.15 13.44
CA TRP A 142 3.70 14.39 13.02
C TRP A 142 3.18 15.64 13.73
N TRP A 143 1.94 15.59 14.23
CA TRP A 143 1.33 16.68 14.99
C TRP A 143 0.94 16.19 16.37
N GLN A 144 1.89 15.59 17.10
CA GLN A 144 1.66 14.94 18.40
C GLN A 144 0.71 15.72 19.33
N ASP A 145 0.99 17.00 19.60
CA ASP A 145 0.15 17.80 20.50
C ASP A 145 -1.26 17.99 19.96
N LEU A 146 -1.41 18.17 18.65
CA LEU A 146 -2.71 18.34 18.00
C LEU A 146 -3.47 17.01 17.91
N GLN A 147 -2.81 15.90 17.58
CA GLN A 147 -3.39 14.55 17.54
C GLN A 147 -3.89 14.12 18.91
N LEU A 148 -3.13 14.39 19.97
CA LEU A 148 -3.58 14.13 21.35
C LEU A 148 -4.75 15.04 21.74
N ARG A 149 -4.69 16.33 21.42
CA ARG A 149 -5.79 17.26 21.73
C ARG A 149 -7.06 16.94 20.97
N ALA A 150 -6.98 16.54 19.70
CA ALA A 150 -8.11 16.23 18.82
C ALA A 150 -8.64 14.80 19.00
N ARG A 151 -8.00 13.98 19.84
CA ARG A 151 -8.43 12.60 20.08
C ARG A 151 -9.90 12.54 20.53
N GLY A 152 -10.69 11.75 19.81
CA GLY A 152 -12.09 11.48 20.17
C GLY A 152 -13.03 12.67 20.05
N LYS A 153 -12.63 13.74 19.36
CA LYS A 153 -13.46 14.93 19.16
C LYS A 153 -13.16 15.63 17.86
N ARG A 154 -14.14 16.39 17.37
CA ARG A 154 -13.97 17.32 16.25
C ARG A 154 -12.89 18.34 16.51
N SER A 155 -12.13 18.66 15.47
CA SER A 155 -11.06 19.64 15.51
C SER A 155 -10.87 20.27 14.14
N GLU A 156 -11.27 21.54 14.00
CA GLU A 156 -11.03 22.32 12.78
C GLU A 156 -9.52 22.47 12.49
N GLU A 157 -8.69 22.61 13.53
CA GLU A 157 -7.23 22.68 13.41
C GLU A 157 -6.66 21.38 12.79
N MET A 158 -7.12 20.21 13.25
CA MET A 158 -6.73 18.92 12.68
C MET A 158 -7.27 18.73 11.26
N PHE A 159 -8.51 19.15 11.02
CA PHE A 159 -9.11 19.09 9.69
C PHE A 159 -8.24 19.84 8.67
N ARG A 160 -7.87 21.09 8.97
CA ARG A 160 -7.02 21.92 8.11
C ARG A 160 -5.65 21.28 7.88
N ALA A 161 -4.98 20.83 8.95
CA ALA A 161 -3.69 20.15 8.84
C ALA A 161 -3.77 18.88 7.95
N THR A 162 -4.86 18.12 8.08
CA THR A 162 -5.10 16.91 7.28
C THR A 162 -5.36 17.25 5.81
N GLU A 163 -6.10 18.33 5.51
CA GLU A 163 -6.30 18.80 4.13
C GLU A 163 -4.96 19.22 3.50
N ASP A 164 -4.08 19.91 4.23
CA ASP A 164 -2.73 20.28 3.74
C ASP A 164 -1.85 19.06 3.44
N LEU A 165 -1.93 18.02 4.27
CA LEU A 165 -1.28 16.72 4.04
C LEU A 165 -1.82 16.03 2.79
N LEU A 166 -3.14 15.94 2.64
CA LEU A 166 -3.79 15.35 1.48
C LEU A 166 -3.41 16.13 0.21
N GLN A 167 -3.43 17.45 0.27
CA GLN A 167 -3.00 18.33 -0.81
C GLN A 167 -1.57 18.02 -1.26
N THR A 168 -0.63 17.99 -0.32
CA THR A 168 0.78 17.63 -0.58
C THR A 168 0.89 16.26 -1.23
N THR A 169 0.17 15.27 -0.71
CA THR A 169 0.15 13.90 -1.24
C THR A 169 -0.38 13.86 -2.68
N LEU A 170 -1.46 14.58 -2.97
CA LEU A 170 -2.07 14.62 -4.29
C LEU A 170 -1.17 15.26 -5.33
N THR A 171 -0.31 16.23 -4.96
CA THR A 171 0.57 16.93 -5.93
C THR A 171 1.49 16.00 -6.72
N GLY A 172 1.99 14.91 -6.13
CA GLY A 172 2.76 13.91 -6.89
C GLY A 172 1.93 12.75 -7.43
N LEU A 173 0.78 12.45 -6.82
CA LEU A 173 -0.13 11.43 -7.34
C LEU A 173 -0.70 11.80 -8.71
N VAL A 174 -1.03 13.06 -8.94
CA VAL A 174 -1.51 13.52 -10.25
C VAL A 174 -0.46 13.48 -11.35
N LYS A 175 0.83 13.34 -10.99
CA LYS A 175 1.93 13.17 -11.94
C LYS A 175 2.02 11.73 -12.46
N LEU A 176 1.24 10.79 -11.89
CA LEU A 176 1.17 9.42 -12.36
C LEU A 176 0.28 9.33 -13.61
N PRO A 177 0.82 8.96 -14.78
CA PRO A 177 0.10 9.11 -16.05
C PRO A 177 -1.10 8.17 -16.17
N SER A 178 -0.98 6.96 -15.64
CA SER A 178 -1.98 5.89 -15.80
C SER A 178 -2.90 5.69 -14.60
N LEU A 179 -2.82 6.56 -13.58
CA LEU A 179 -3.55 6.38 -12.33
C LEU A 179 -5.07 6.52 -12.56
N ALA A 180 -5.83 5.51 -12.16
CA ALA A 180 -7.27 5.46 -12.35
C ALA A 180 -8.03 5.30 -11.02
N ASP A 181 -7.46 4.60 -10.04
CA ASP A 181 -8.00 4.48 -8.67
C ASP A 181 -6.95 4.90 -7.65
N CYS A 182 -7.31 5.82 -6.77
CA CYS A 182 -6.45 6.33 -5.71
C CYS A 182 -7.16 6.22 -4.37
N ARG A 183 -6.47 5.60 -3.41
CA ARG A 183 -6.95 5.38 -2.05
C ARG A 183 -5.88 5.79 -1.06
N ILE A 184 -6.21 6.64 -0.12
CA ILE A 184 -5.31 7.12 0.94
C ILE A 184 -5.87 6.65 2.28
N SER A 185 -5.08 5.92 3.05
CA SER A 185 -5.42 5.55 4.41
C SER A 185 -4.67 6.44 5.39
N LEU A 186 -5.40 7.12 6.27
CA LEU A 186 -4.85 8.00 7.28
C LEU A 186 -4.79 7.31 8.64
N PRO A 187 -3.82 7.62 9.52
CA PRO A 187 -3.82 7.13 10.90
C PRO A 187 -5.14 7.43 11.61
N PHE A 188 -5.62 6.53 12.46
CA PHE A 188 -6.92 6.69 13.12
C PHE A 188 -7.05 8.03 13.86
N SER A 189 -5.99 8.45 14.55
CA SER A 189 -5.95 9.73 15.29
C SER A 189 -6.11 10.98 14.41
N ILE A 190 -5.83 10.87 13.11
CA ILE A 190 -5.97 11.92 12.11
C ILE A 190 -7.32 11.77 11.39
N TYR A 191 -7.64 10.54 10.99
CA TYR A 191 -8.84 10.22 10.23
C TYR A 191 -10.12 10.55 10.99
N GLN A 192 -10.22 10.15 12.26
CA GLN A 192 -11.44 10.36 13.06
C GLN A 192 -11.83 11.85 13.17
N PRO A 193 -10.97 12.76 13.70
CA PRO A 193 -11.35 14.17 13.81
C PRO A 193 -11.58 14.83 12.45
N TRP A 194 -10.87 14.39 11.41
CA TRP A 194 -11.06 14.89 10.05
C TRP A 194 -12.43 14.48 9.46
N VAL A 195 -12.83 13.21 9.57
CA VAL A 195 -14.11 12.75 9.03
C VAL A 195 -15.28 13.33 9.81
N GLU A 196 -15.17 13.40 11.13
CA GLU A 196 -16.19 14.00 11.99
C GLU A 196 -16.44 15.48 11.66
N GLU A 197 -15.38 16.24 11.38
CA GLU A 197 -15.50 17.62 10.92
C GLU A 197 -16.09 17.70 9.50
N ALA A 198 -15.65 16.83 8.59
CA ALA A 198 -16.12 16.80 7.20
C ALA A 198 -17.61 16.43 7.06
N THR A 199 -18.12 15.54 7.92
CA THR A 199 -19.49 15.03 7.84
C THR A 199 -20.43 15.64 8.89
N ASP A 200 -19.93 16.57 9.70
CA ASP A 200 -20.69 17.19 10.82
C ASP A 200 -21.24 16.12 11.79
N THR A 201 -20.50 15.02 11.96
CA THR A 201 -20.87 13.90 12.85
C THR A 201 -19.99 13.86 14.07
N THR A 202 -20.46 13.25 15.16
CA THR A 202 -19.63 13.00 16.35
C THR A 202 -19.85 11.56 16.78
N THR A 203 -18.76 10.80 16.89
CA THR A 203 -18.85 9.38 17.21
C THR A 203 -18.46 9.15 18.67
N ALA A 204 -19.22 8.30 19.36
CA ALA A 204 -18.86 7.88 20.72
C ALA A 204 -17.54 7.10 20.69
N SER A 205 -16.70 7.33 21.69
CA SER A 205 -15.31 6.85 21.81
C SER A 205 -15.08 5.43 21.28
N GLY A 206 -14.37 5.33 20.15
CA GLY A 206 -13.72 4.09 19.69
C GLY A 206 -14.28 3.45 18.42
N ASP A 207 -15.40 3.94 17.89
CA ASP A 207 -15.92 3.50 16.59
C ASP A 207 -16.05 4.70 15.65
N VAL A 208 -15.76 4.52 14.36
CA VAL A 208 -15.90 5.57 13.35
C VAL A 208 -17.01 5.17 12.41
N ALA A 209 -18.10 5.95 12.42
CA ALA A 209 -19.30 5.66 11.65
C ALA A 209 -19.05 5.60 10.14
N VAL A 210 -18.12 6.42 9.66
CA VAL A 210 -17.74 6.51 8.24
C VAL A 210 -16.32 5.97 8.09
N GLN A 211 -16.16 4.73 7.64
CA GLN A 211 -14.83 4.13 7.45
C GLN A 211 -14.13 4.60 6.18
N THR A 212 -14.91 5.13 5.22
CA THR A 212 -14.43 5.54 3.90
C THR A 212 -15.17 6.78 3.43
N LEU A 213 -14.45 7.80 2.95
CA LEU A 213 -15.02 9.01 2.39
C LEU A 213 -14.44 9.29 0.99
N TRP A 214 -15.30 9.55 0.01
CA TRP A 214 -14.89 9.98 -1.32
C TRP A 214 -14.69 11.49 -1.37
N ARG A 215 -13.62 11.95 -2.02
CA ARG A 215 -13.33 13.37 -2.23
C ARG A 215 -13.03 13.64 -3.71
N GLU A 216 -13.56 14.74 -4.21
CA GLU A 216 -13.19 15.27 -5.53
C GLU A 216 -11.77 15.84 -5.49
N LEU A 217 -11.07 15.80 -6.63
CA LEU A 217 -9.75 16.39 -6.74
C LEU A 217 -9.84 17.93 -6.63
N PRO A 218 -9.04 18.58 -5.76
CA PRO A 218 -9.05 20.03 -5.62
C PRO A 218 -8.71 20.75 -6.94
N ARG A 219 -9.46 21.82 -7.24
CA ARG A 219 -9.23 22.64 -8.44
C ARG A 219 -7.84 23.27 -8.39
N GLY A 220 -7.05 23.09 -9.44
CA GLY A 220 -5.69 23.63 -9.57
C GLY A 220 -4.56 22.62 -9.34
N ILE A 221 -4.87 21.41 -8.85
CA ILE A 221 -3.93 20.28 -8.87
C ILE A 221 -3.99 19.64 -10.26
N GLY A 222 -2.88 19.64 -11.00
CA GLY A 222 -2.78 19.01 -12.32
C GLY A 222 -2.97 19.93 -13.53
N SER A 223 -3.27 21.22 -13.35
CA SER A 223 -3.43 22.19 -14.44
C SER A 223 -2.10 22.78 -14.97
N SER A 224 -0.97 22.25 -14.53
CA SER A 224 0.37 22.66 -14.98
C SER A 224 0.76 21.91 -16.26
N GLY A 225 0.17 22.31 -17.38
CA GLY A 225 0.78 22.35 -18.71
C GLY A 225 1.22 21.07 -19.45
N GLN A 226 1.37 19.89 -18.84
CA GLN A 226 1.89 18.72 -19.60
C GLN A 226 1.22 17.37 -19.35
N THR A 227 0.34 17.20 -18.36
CA THR A 227 -0.40 15.95 -18.19
C THR A 227 -1.68 16.22 -17.40
N GLU A 228 -2.84 16.16 -18.05
CA GLU A 228 -4.11 16.17 -17.31
C GLU A 228 -4.14 14.95 -16.38
N ALA A 229 -4.49 15.18 -15.11
CA ALA A 229 -4.64 14.10 -14.15
C ALA A 229 -5.74 13.15 -14.65
N SER A 230 -5.44 11.86 -14.71
CA SER A 230 -6.37 10.82 -15.18
C SER A 230 -7.45 10.45 -14.15
N ILE A 231 -7.33 10.95 -12.91
CA ILE A 231 -8.29 10.75 -11.82
C ILE A 231 -9.17 11.99 -11.59
N THR A 232 -10.44 11.76 -11.24
CA THR A 232 -11.41 12.80 -10.88
C THR A 232 -11.49 13.04 -9.36
N GLY A 233 -10.99 12.10 -8.57
CA GLY A 233 -11.03 12.14 -7.11
C GLY A 233 -10.25 10.98 -6.47
N TYR A 234 -10.40 10.84 -5.15
CA TYR A 234 -9.71 9.83 -4.36
C TYR A 234 -10.52 9.42 -3.12
N TRP A 235 -10.31 8.17 -2.67
CA TRP A 235 -10.92 7.65 -1.45
C TRP A 235 -10.00 7.89 -0.26
N VAL A 236 -10.58 8.29 0.87
CA VAL A 236 -9.87 8.39 2.15
C VAL A 236 -10.45 7.37 3.12
N HIS A 237 -9.59 6.54 3.70
CA HIS A 237 -9.96 5.44 4.58
C HIS A 237 -9.40 5.63 5.99
N SER A 238 -10.11 5.07 6.98
CA SER A 238 -9.56 4.84 8.31
C SER A 238 -8.44 3.81 8.24
N GLY A 239 -7.23 4.22 8.60
CA GLY A 239 -6.02 3.40 8.60
C GLY A 239 -5.77 2.71 9.93
N VAL A 240 -4.48 2.58 10.28
CA VAL A 240 -4.04 1.83 11.47
C VAL A 240 -4.37 2.61 12.75
N GLN A 241 -4.74 1.88 13.81
CA GLN A 241 -4.85 2.41 15.16
C GLN A 241 -3.46 2.78 15.69
N ASP A 242 -3.18 4.06 15.78
CA ASP A 242 -1.88 4.64 16.12
C ASP A 242 -1.81 5.18 17.55
N LEU A 243 -2.96 5.46 18.17
CA LEU A 243 -3.02 5.81 19.59
C LEU A 243 -3.29 4.56 20.45
N PRO A 244 -2.55 4.38 21.56
CA PRO A 244 -2.80 3.29 22.50
C PRO A 244 -4.23 3.40 23.03
N LYS A 245 -4.91 2.24 23.13
CA LYS A 245 -6.20 2.15 23.82
C LYS A 245 -6.00 2.64 25.26
N GLU A 246 -6.96 3.41 25.79
CA GLU A 246 -6.88 4.14 27.07
C GLU A 246 -6.47 3.31 28.29
N GLN A 247 -6.43 1.97 28.18
CA GLN A 247 -6.03 1.05 29.25
C GLN A 247 -4.53 1.06 29.63
N LEU A 248 -3.64 1.76 28.92
CA LEU A 248 -2.19 1.75 29.23
C LEU A 248 -1.66 2.99 29.95
N PHE A 249 -2.48 4.02 30.17
CA PHE A 249 -2.11 5.19 30.99
C PHE A 249 -2.94 5.28 32.27
N GLY A 250 -3.19 4.13 32.90
CA GLY A 250 -3.63 4.09 34.29
C GLY A 250 -2.48 4.48 35.21
N ASN A 251 -2.57 5.69 35.77
CA ASN A 251 -1.92 6.18 36.98
C ASN A 251 -0.44 5.79 37.21
N TYR A 252 0.46 6.73 36.93
CA TYR A 252 1.67 6.95 37.72
C TYR A 252 1.73 8.42 38.14
#